data_AF-A0A957UU17-F1
#
_entry.id   AF-A0A957UU17-F1
#
_cell.length_a   1.000
_cell.length_b   1.000
_cell.length_c   1.000
_cell.angle_alpha   90.00
_cell.angle_beta   90.00
_cell.angle_gamma   90.00
#
_symmetry.space_group_name_H-M   'P 1'
#
loop_
_entity.id
_entity.type
_entity.pdbx_description
1 polymer ?
#
loop_
_entity_poly.entity_id
_entity_poly.type
_entity_poly.pdbx_seq_one_letter_code
_entity_poly.pdbx_strand_id
1 'polypeptide(L)' 'MTTYIEAVVNVPIRRSFRRQPAPPPAETDSGEMAALQTFHYHLPPELESTVAPGHLVWVPFGAQELQAVVLRRTSSAPV' A
#
# COMPACT_ATOMS: atom_id res chain seq x y z
N MET A 1 -11.63 -7.25 -15.63
CA MET A 1 -10.20 -7.17 -15.23
C MET A 1 -10.18 -6.97 -13.73
N THR A 2 -9.31 -7.66 -13.00
CA THR A 2 -9.20 -7.46 -11.55
C THR A 2 -8.39 -6.19 -11.29
N THR A 3 -9.00 -5.20 -10.65
CA THR A 3 -8.35 -3.95 -10.26
C THR A 3 -8.01 -4.00 -8.79
N TYR A 4 -6.85 -3.45 -8.43
CA TYR A 4 -6.42 -3.29 -7.05
C TYR A 4 -6.13 -1.83 -6.75
N ILE A 5 -6.21 -1.45 -5.49
CA ILE A 5 -5.60 -0.24 -4.96
C ILE A 5 -4.31 -0.60 -4.22
N GLU A 6 -3.28 0.20 -4.43
CA GLU A 6 -2.12 0.25 -3.53
C GLU A 6 -2.39 1.35 -2.49
N ALA A 7 -2.33 1.01 -1.21
CA ALA A 7 -2.69 1.90 -0.11
C ALA A 7 -1.72 1.83 1.07
N VAL A 8 -1.63 2.92 1.83
CA VAL A 8 -0.84 3.01 3.08
C VAL A 8 -1.77 3.18 4.27
N VAL A 9 -1.50 2.42 5.33
CA VAL A 9 -2.17 2.55 6.63
C VAL A 9 -1.24 3.24 7.63
N ASN A 10 -1.81 4.03 8.55
CA ASN A 10 -1.04 4.72 9.59
C ASN A 10 -1.16 3.98 10.93
N VAL A 11 -0.49 2.84 11.05
CA VAL A 11 -0.40 2.09 12.31
C VAL A 11 1.03 1.66 12.60
N PRO A 12 1.44 1.56 13.88
CA PRO A 12 2.73 0.99 14.24
C PRO A 12 2.72 -0.50 13.90
N ILE A 13 3.18 -0.83 12.68
CA ILE A 13 3.36 -2.21 12.26
C ILE A 13 4.52 -2.76 13.09
N ARG A 14 4.22 -3.59 14.10
CA ARG A 14 5.27 -4.33 14.81
C ARG A 14 6.07 -5.10 13.76
N ARG A 15 7.34 -4.72 13.59
CA ARG A 15 8.32 -5.25 12.62
C ARG A 15 8.67 -6.73 12.88
N SER A 16 7.69 -7.62 13.00
CA SER A 16 7.91 -9.07 13.08
C SER A 16 8.12 -9.70 11.70
N PHE A 17 7.87 -8.98 10.60
CA PHE A 17 8.26 -9.41 9.27
C PHE A 17 9.70 -8.98 8.97
N ARG A 18 10.62 -9.95 9.14
CA ARG A 18 11.95 -10.09 8.53
C ARG A 18 12.68 -8.78 8.18
N ARG A 19 13.79 -8.53 8.87
CA ARG A 19 14.83 -7.60 8.40
C ARG A 19 15.25 -8.03 6.98
N GLN A 20 14.70 -7.37 5.96
CA GLN A 20 15.22 -7.50 4.62
C GLN A 20 16.63 -6.90 4.67
N PRO A 21 17.68 -7.63 4.25
CA PRO A 21 19.00 -7.02 4.13
C PRO A 21 18.86 -5.81 3.21
N ALA A 22 19.48 -4.70 3.60
CA ALA A 22 19.44 -3.47 2.82
C ALA A 22 19.79 -3.82 1.36
N PRO A 23 19.01 -3.36 0.37
CA PRO A 23 19.44 -3.48 -1.02
C PRO A 23 20.84 -2.85 -1.14
N PRO A 24 21.74 -3.41 -1.97
CA PRO A 24 23.03 -2.79 -2.21
C PRO A 24 22.81 -1.32 -2.61
N PRO A 25 23.64 -0.39 -2.13
CA PRO A 25 23.41 1.03 -2.36
C PRO A 25 23.38 1.27 -3.87
N ALA A 26 22.18 1.52 -4.40
CA ALA A 26 22.04 2.03 -5.74
C ALA A 26 22.54 3.47 -5.67
N GLU A 27 23.68 3.73 -6.30
CA GLU A 27 24.22 5.07 -6.47
C GLU A 27 23.24 5.92 -7.26
N THR A 28 22.30 6.60 -6.60
CA THR A 28 21.74 7.90 -6.98
C THR A 28 21.04 8.50 -5.77
N ASP A 29 21.69 9.52 -5.23
CA ASP A 29 21.20 10.42 -4.19
C ASP A 29 19.99 11.21 -4.71
N SER A 30 18.81 10.87 -4.20
CA SER A 30 17.58 11.65 -4.31
C SER A 30 16.67 11.26 -3.15
N GLY A 31 17.15 11.51 -1.92
CA GLY A 31 16.37 11.41 -0.68
C GLY A 31 15.67 10.07 -0.47
N GLU A 32 16.26 9.22 0.38
CA GLU A 32 15.54 8.11 1.02
C GLU A 32 14.37 8.67 1.87
N MET A 33 13.30 9.13 1.22
CA MET A 33 11.97 9.09 1.80
C MET A 33 11.79 7.63 2.18
N ALA A 34 11.86 7.32 3.48
CA ALA A 34 11.66 5.97 3.98
C ALA A 34 10.46 5.37 3.25
N ALA A 35 10.71 4.39 2.37
CA ALA A 35 9.68 3.89 1.48
C ALA A 35 8.53 3.39 2.36
N LEU A 36 7.38 4.06 2.27
CA LEU A 36 6.20 3.70 3.06
C LEU A 36 5.84 2.26 2.73
N GLN A 37 5.52 1.46 3.75
CA GLN A 37 5.02 0.11 3.51
C GLN A 37 3.61 0.20 2.94
N THR A 38 3.41 -0.35 1.75
CA THR A 38 2.14 -0.35 1.03
C THR A 38 1.49 -1.72 1.02
N PHE A 39 0.16 -1.72 0.85
CA PHE A 39 -0.67 -2.92 0.83
C PHE A 39 -1.61 -2.88 -0.37
N HIS A 40 -1.95 -4.05 -0.91
CA HIS A 40 -2.79 -4.18 -2.09
C HIS A 40 -4.16 -4.73 -1.70
N TYR A 41 -5.23 -4.06 -2.13
CA TYR A 41 -6.60 -4.48 -1.88
C TYR A 41 -7.37 -4.56 -3.18
N HIS A 42 -8.23 -5.56 -3.31
CA HIS A 42 -9.16 -5.65 -4.43
C HIS A 42 -10.08 -4.42 -4.45
N LEU A 43 -10.25 -3.81 -5.63
CA LEU A 43 -11.19 -2.73 -5.85
C LEU A 43 -12.45 -3.31 -6.52
N PRO A 44 -13.60 -3.37 -5.82
CA PRO A 44 -14.85 -3.80 -6.42
C PRO A 44 -15.22 -2.96 -7.65
N PRO A 45 -15.79 -3.56 -8.72
CA PRO A 45 -16.13 -2.85 -9.96
C PRO A 45 -17.00 -1.61 -9.73
N GLU A 46 -17.91 -1.69 -8.75
CA GLU A 46 -18.85 -0.61 -8.42
C GLU A 46 -18.14 0.63 -7.87
N LEU A 47 -16.91 0.48 -7.38
CA LEU A 47 -16.10 1.54 -6.80
C LEU A 47 -15.02 2.07 -7.76
N GLU A 48 -14.85 1.48 -8.94
CA GLU A 48 -13.82 1.88 -9.92
C GLU A 48 -14.01 3.31 -10.43
N SER A 49 -15.24 3.82 -10.48
CA SER A 49 -15.50 5.21 -10.88
C SER A 49 -15.33 6.22 -9.73
N THR A 50 -15.22 5.74 -8.50
CA THR A 50 -15.27 6.57 -7.28
C THR A 50 -13.93 6.66 -6.57
N VAL A 51 -13.17 5.56 -6.47
CA VAL A 51 -11.96 5.51 -5.63
C VAL A 51 -10.73 6.04 -6.37
N ALA A 52 -10.29 7.26 -6.10
CA ALA A 52 -9.13 7.88 -6.73
C ALA A 52 -7.89 7.92 -5.78
N PRO A 53 -6.68 8.11 -6.32
CA PRO A 53 -5.51 8.46 -5.50
C PRO A 53 -5.80 9.63 -4.55
N GLY A 54 -5.31 9.54 -3.33
CA GLY A 54 -5.56 10.52 -2.25
C GLY A 54 -6.84 10.28 -1.44
N HIS A 55 -7.73 9.38 -1.87
CA HIS A 55 -8.91 9.04 -1.07
C HIS A 55 -8.54 8.29 0.22
N LEU A 56 -9.29 8.60 1.28
CA LEU A 56 -9.27 7.86 2.53
C LEU A 56 -10.32 6.76 2.46
N VAL A 57 -9.91 5.51 2.61
CA VAL A 57 -10.77 4.32 2.50
C VAL A 57 -10.65 3.46 3.76
N TRP A 58 -11.70 2.73 4.09
CA TRP A 58 -11.63 1.67 5.12
C TRP A 58 -11.18 0.37 4.45
N VAL A 59 -10.18 -0.28 5.02
CA VAL A 59 -9.65 -1.55 4.52
C VAL A 59 -9.49 -2.55 5.67
N PRO A 60 -9.70 -3.85 5.39
CA PRO A 60 -9.38 -4.89 6.35
C PRO A 60 -7.86 -4.96 6.59
N PHE A 61 -7.43 -5.08 7.84
CA PHE A 61 -6.03 -5.21 8.21
C PHE A 61 -5.86 -6.18 9.40
N GLY A 62 -5.64 -7.46 9.08
CA GLY A 62 -5.61 -8.52 10.09
C GLY A 62 -6.98 -8.70 10.75
N ALA A 63 -7.06 -8.49 12.07
CA ALA A 63 -8.28 -8.66 12.85
C ALA A 63 -9.12 -7.37 13.03
N GLN A 64 -8.77 -6.29 12.33
CA GLN A 64 -9.41 -4.98 12.44
C GLN A 64 -9.61 -4.32 11.09
N GLU A 65 -10.39 -3.24 11.04
CA GLU A 65 -10.48 -2.33 9.90
C GLU A 65 -9.72 -1.04 10.20
N LEU A 66 -9.01 -0.51 9.21
CA LEU A 66 -8.23 0.71 9.34
C LEU A 66 -8.53 1.66 8.20
N GLN A 67 -8.31 2.96 8.46
CA GLN A 67 -8.24 3.94 7.40
C GLN A 67 -6.91 3.83 6.65
N ALA A 68 -6.98 3.87 5.33
CA ALA A 68 -5.84 3.87 4.44
C ALA A 68 -5.96 4.97 3.39
N VAL A 69 -4.81 5.49 2.95
CA VAL A 69 -4.72 6.45 1.85
C VAL A 69 -4.40 5.68 0.57
N VAL A 70 -5.21 5.87 -0.46
CA VAL A 70 -4.98 5.29 -1.79
C VAL A 70 -3.82 6.01 -2.47
N LEU A 71 -2.77 5.28 -2.83
CA LEU A 71 -1.64 5.81 -3.60
C LEU A 71 -1.91 5.74 -5.11
N ARG A 72 -2.37 4.58 -5.58
CA ARG A 72 -2.67 4.36 -7.00
C ARG A 72 -3.57 3.15 -7.21
N ARG A 73 -4.10 3.02 -8.43
CA ARG A 73 -4.74 1.82 -8.94
C ARG A 73 -3.71 0.98 -9.70
N THR A 74 -3.81 -0.34 -9.61
CA THR A 74 -2.89 -1.29 -10.27
C THR A 74 -3.63 -2.54 -10.70
N SER A 75 -3.15 -3.20 -11.75
CA SER A 75 -3.73 -4.45 -12.27
C SER A 75 -3.10 -5.71 -11.67
N SER A 76 -2.09 -5.55 -10.80
CA SER A 76 -1.39 -6.66 -10.14
C SER A 76 -1.15 -6.37 -8.66
N ALA A 77 -1.11 -7.45 -7.88
CA ALA A 77 -0.69 -7.46 -6.48
C ALA A 77 0.50 -8.44 -6.32
N PRO A 78 1.46 -8.17 -5.41
CA PRO A 78 2.68 -8.94 -5.26
C PRO A 78 2.52 -10.29 -4.50
N VAL A 79 1.32 -10.60 -4.00
CA VAL A 79 1.03 -11.76 -3.14
C VAL A 79 -0.12 -12.60 -3.66
#